data_AF-A0A962AVI5-F1
#
_entry.id   AF-A0A962AVI5-F1
#
_cell.length_a   1.000
_cell.length_b   1.000
_cell.length_c   1.000
_cell.angle_alpha   90.00
_cell.angle_beta   90.00
_cell.angle_gamma   90.00
#
_symmetry.space_group_name_H-M   'P 1'
#
loop_
_entity.id
_entity.type
_entity.pdbx_description
1 polymer ?
#
loop_
_entity_poly.entity_id
_entity_poly.type
_entity_poly.pdbx_seq_one_letter_code
_entity_poly.pdbx_strand_id
1 'polypeptide(L)'
;MARPPYSDLPDSSYWRRAVGGVAPEAIDPVVVAPFQIGARTKVAAAGSCFAQHIGRYLKAAGCAYLVTETAHPVMTEAAARALNYGVYTARTGNIYTARQLRQLIERAYGRV
;
A
#
# COMPACT_ATOMS: atom_id res chain seq x y z
N MET A 1 18.55 12.46 25.38
CA MET A 1 17.61 12.43 24.23
C MET A 1 16.88 11.09 24.24
N ALA A 2 15.59 11.06 23.96
CA ALA A 2 14.83 9.80 23.88
C ALA A 2 15.29 8.99 22.66
N ARG A 3 15.52 7.68 22.84
CA ARG A 3 15.94 6.79 21.76
C ARG A 3 14.75 6.55 20.80
N PRO A 4 14.91 6.74 19.47
CA PRO A 4 13.84 6.45 18.51
C PRO A 4 13.37 4.99 18.63
N PRO A 5 12.07 4.70 18.46
CA PRO A 5 11.51 3.36 18.64
C PRO A 5 12.02 2.33 17.62
N TYR A 6 12.69 2.78 16.57
CA TYR A 6 13.25 1.92 15.53
C TYR A 6 14.72 1.55 15.77
N SER A 7 15.40 2.21 16.70
CA SER A 7 16.88 2.21 16.79
C SER A 7 17.54 0.84 16.92
N ASP A 8 16.81 -0.15 17.46
CA ASP A 8 17.30 -1.50 17.73
C ASP A 8 16.79 -2.54 16.72
N LEU A 9 16.16 -2.10 15.63
CA LEU A 9 15.75 -2.99 14.56
C LEU A 9 16.97 -3.55 13.80
N PRO A 10 16.89 -4.78 13.27
CA PRO A 10 17.94 -5.35 12.43
C PRO A 10 18.25 -4.50 11.19
N ASP A 11 19.45 -4.62 10.64
CA ASP A 11 19.87 -3.86 9.45
C ASP A 11 18.96 -4.06 8.23
N SER A 12 18.34 -5.24 8.10
CA SER A 12 17.33 -5.55 7.08
C SER A 12 16.09 -4.65 7.14
N SER A 13 15.84 -3.96 8.25
CA SER A 13 14.75 -2.98 8.40
C SER A 13 15.08 -1.61 7.82
N TYR A 14 16.32 -1.38 7.34
CA TYR A 14 16.80 -0.09 6.89
C TYR A 14 17.31 -0.15 5.45
N TRP A 15 16.61 0.52 4.52
CA TRP A 15 16.98 0.54 3.09
C TRP A 15 18.45 0.85 2.85
N ARG A 16 19.00 1.86 3.53
CA ARG A 16 20.40 2.27 3.35
C ARG A 16 21.38 1.17 3.74
N ARG A 17 21.06 0.36 4.75
CA ARG A 17 21.96 -0.68 5.27
C ARG A 17 21.79 -2.02 4.56
N ALA A 18 20.57 -2.32 4.11
CA ALA A 18 20.24 -3.59 3.46
C ALA A 18 20.33 -3.56 1.94
N VAL A 19 20.16 -2.39 1.32
CA VAL A 19 20.07 -2.25 -0.14
C VAL A 19 20.98 -1.13 -0.65
N GLY A 20 20.74 0.12 -0.24
CA GLY A 20 21.41 1.28 -0.82
C GLY A 20 22.92 1.38 -0.55
N GLY A 21 23.42 0.70 0.49
CA GLY A 21 24.84 0.65 0.87
C GLY A 21 25.47 -0.72 0.67
N VAL A 22 24.77 -1.65 0.02
CA VAL A 22 25.23 -3.02 -0.24
C VAL A 22 25.49 -3.17 -1.74
N ALA A 23 26.57 -3.85 -2.11
CA ALA A 23 26.84 -4.15 -3.51
C ALA A 23 25.68 -4.98 -4.10
N PRO A 24 25.24 -4.75 -5.35
CA PRO A 24 24.06 -5.41 -5.91
C PRO A 24 24.08 -6.94 -5.79
N GLU A 25 25.23 -7.56 -6.00
CA GLU A 25 25.48 -9.00 -5.89
C GLU A 25 25.44 -9.54 -4.45
N ALA A 26 25.59 -8.66 -3.47
CA ALA A 26 25.59 -8.97 -2.05
C ALA A 26 24.25 -8.62 -1.37
N ILE A 27 23.25 -8.12 -2.13
CA ILE A 27 21.91 -7.90 -1.60
C ILE A 27 21.31 -9.25 -1.23
N ASP A 28 21.14 -9.49 0.07
CA ASP A 28 20.44 -10.64 0.61
C ASP A 28 19.00 -10.25 0.98
N PRO A 29 17.98 -10.64 0.19
CA PRO A 29 16.58 -10.35 0.49
C PRO A 29 15.99 -11.28 1.57
N VAL A 30 16.75 -12.25 2.08
CA VAL A 30 16.23 -13.32 2.95
C VAL A 30 16.04 -12.80 4.37
N VAL A 31 14.91 -12.12 4.57
CA VAL A 31 14.21 -12.12 5.85
C VAL A 31 13.20 -13.26 5.84
N VAL A 32 13.00 -13.93 6.99
CA VAL A 32 11.87 -14.84 7.15
C VAL A 32 10.60 -14.00 7.05
N ALA A 33 9.89 -14.11 5.93
CA ALA A 33 8.68 -13.34 5.70
C ALA A 33 7.64 -13.74 6.76
N PRO A 34 7.10 -12.78 7.54
CA PRO A 34 6.13 -13.09 8.60
C PRO A 34 4.78 -13.57 8.05
N PHE A 35 4.56 -13.43 6.73
CA PHE A 35 3.37 -13.89 6.02
C PHE A 35 3.72 -14.18 4.56
N GLN A 36 2.89 -15.02 3.92
CA GLN A 36 2.99 -15.33 2.50
C GLN A 36 1.90 -14.60 1.71
N ILE A 37 2.23 -14.17 0.50
CA ILE A 37 1.28 -13.57 -0.45
C ILE A 37 1.08 -14.58 -1.58
N GLY A 38 -0.15 -15.07 -1.74
CA GLY A 38 -0.53 -15.98 -2.82
C GLY A 38 -1.22 -15.24 -3.97
N ALA A 39 -1.46 -15.95 -5.08
CA ALA A 39 -2.10 -15.40 -6.27
C ALA A 39 -3.50 -14.80 -6.02
N ARG A 40 -4.21 -15.27 -4.98
CA ARG A 40 -5.54 -14.79 -4.59
C ARG A 40 -5.52 -13.78 -3.44
N THR A 41 -4.34 -13.45 -2.91
CA THR A 41 -4.23 -12.45 -1.83
C THR A 41 -4.66 -11.10 -2.38
N LYS A 42 -5.74 -10.57 -1.79
CA LYS A 42 -6.27 -9.27 -2.21
C LYS A 42 -5.29 -8.16 -1.84
N VAL A 43 -4.98 -7.30 -2.80
CA VAL A 43 -4.08 -6.14 -2.58
C VAL A 43 -4.87 -4.86 -2.65
N ALA A 44 -4.82 -4.08 -1.57
CA ALA A 44 -5.42 -2.76 -1.48
C ALA A 44 -4.32 -1.69 -1.56
N ALA A 45 -4.53 -0.64 -2.36
CA ALA A 45 -3.72 0.57 -2.30
C ALA A 45 -4.54 1.74 -1.72
N ALA A 46 -3.89 2.49 -0.83
CA ALA A 46 -4.40 3.68 -0.17
C ALA A 46 -3.21 4.63 0.04
N GLY A 47 -3.40 5.92 -0.25
CA GLY A 47 -2.31 6.89 -0.14
C GLY A 47 -2.46 8.06 -1.11
N SER A 48 -1.33 8.51 -1.64
CA SER A 48 -1.22 9.60 -2.61
C SER A 48 -0.78 9.07 -3.99
N CYS A 49 -0.11 9.90 -4.80
CA CYS A 49 0.30 9.60 -6.18
C CYS A 49 1.00 8.25 -6.36
N PHE A 50 1.84 7.84 -5.41
CA PHE A 50 2.52 6.54 -5.48
C PHE A 50 1.52 5.37 -5.41
N ALA A 51 0.51 5.47 -4.55
CA ALA A 51 -0.52 4.43 -4.39
C ALA A 51 -1.35 4.28 -5.68
N GLN A 52 -1.66 5.39 -6.35
CA GLN A 52 -2.35 5.36 -7.65
C GLN A 52 -1.46 4.68 -8.71
N HIS A 53 -0.17 5.03 -8.73
CA HIS A 53 0.77 4.49 -9.69
C HIS A 53 0.93 2.97 -9.52
N ILE A 54 1.19 2.49 -8.30
CA ILE A 54 1.38 1.06 -8.04
C ILE A 54 0.09 0.26 -8.24
N GLY A 55 -1.07 0.80 -7.88
CA GLY A 55 -2.35 0.13 -8.08
C GLY A 55 -2.63 -0.16 -9.56
N ARG A 56 -2.25 0.76 -10.46
CA ARG A 56 -2.34 0.54 -11.92
C ARG A 56 -1.51 -0.67 -12.37
N TYR A 57 -0.26 -0.78 -11.92
CA TYR A 57 0.61 -1.88 -12.31
C TYR A 57 0.19 -3.22 -11.70
N LEU A 58 -0.26 -3.22 -10.43
CA LEU A 58 -0.78 -4.43 -9.79
C LEU A 58 -1.98 -5.01 -10.54
N LYS A 59 -2.91 -4.15 -10.99
CA LYS A 59 -4.02 -4.56 -11.85
C LYS A 59 -3.52 -5.13 -13.18
N ALA A 60 -2.60 -4.42 -13.85
CA ALA A 60 -2.06 -4.84 -15.15
C ALA A 60 -1.29 -6.17 -15.05
N ALA A 61 -0.66 -6.44 -13.92
CA ALA A 61 0.06 -7.69 -13.65
C ALA A 61 -0.88 -8.86 -13.26
N GLY A 62 -2.20 -8.65 -13.21
CA GLY A 62 -3.16 -9.69 -12.86
C GLY A 62 -3.20 -10.04 -11.36
N CYS A 63 -2.63 -9.21 -10.49
CA CYS A 63 -2.81 -9.37 -9.05
C CYS A 63 -4.28 -9.19 -8.67
N ALA A 64 -4.72 -9.81 -7.57
CA ALA A 64 -6.06 -9.65 -7.03
C ALA A 64 -6.26 -8.25 -6.41
N TYR A 65 -6.17 -7.20 -7.21
CA TYR A 65 -6.31 -5.83 -6.74
C TYR A 65 -7.75 -5.55 -6.28
N LEU A 66 -7.90 -5.09 -5.05
CA LEU A 66 -9.18 -4.86 -4.42
C LEU A 66 -9.70 -3.46 -4.74
N VAL A 67 -10.93 -3.39 -5.25
CA VAL A 67 -11.72 -2.15 -5.33
C VAL A 67 -13.03 -2.41 -4.60
N THR A 68 -13.26 -1.70 -3.50
CA THR A 68 -14.48 -1.84 -2.67
C THR A 68 -15.51 -0.76 -2.97
N GLU A 69 -15.11 0.30 -3.67
CA GLU A 69 -16.01 1.37 -4.09
C GLU A 69 -15.97 1.53 -5.61
N THR A 70 -16.97 0.96 -6.27
CA THR A 70 -17.12 1.02 -7.73
C THR A 70 -18.02 2.18 -8.14
N ALA A 71 -17.78 2.73 -9.34
CA ALA A 71 -18.69 3.72 -9.91
C ALA A 71 -20.08 3.11 -10.16
N HIS A 72 -21.11 3.97 -10.18
CA HIS A 72 -22.45 3.52 -10.55
C HIS A 72 -22.45 3.04 -12.01
N PRO A 73 -23.16 1.95 -12.38
CA PRO A 73 -23.09 1.36 -13.73
C PRO A 73 -23.46 2.30 -14.89
N VAL A 74 -24.23 3.36 -14.61
CA VAL A 74 -24.63 4.37 -15.61
C VAL A 74 -23.53 5.41 -15.91
N MET A 75 -22.47 5.44 -15.09
CA MET A 75 -21.38 6.39 -15.29
C MET A 75 -20.46 5.91 -16.40
N THR A 76 -20.05 6.85 -17.25
CA THR A 76 -18.95 6.59 -18.18
C THR A 76 -17.65 6.40 -17.42
N GLU A 77 -16.71 5.67 -18.01
CA GLU A 77 -15.37 5.49 -17.43
C GLU A 77 -14.66 6.83 -17.19
N ALA A 78 -14.82 7.79 -18.12
CA ALA A 78 -14.27 9.13 -17.98
C ALA A 78 -14.84 9.87 -16.76
N ALA A 79 -16.16 9.82 -16.55
CA ALA A 79 -16.81 10.44 -15.40
C ALA A 79 -16.43 9.73 -14.09
N ALA A 80 -16.38 8.40 -14.11
CA ALA A 80 -15.93 7.60 -12.97
C ALA A 80 -14.51 7.99 -12.55
N ARG A 81 -13.60 8.10 -13.52
CA ARG A 81 -12.20 8.49 -13.27
C ARG A 81 -12.09 9.94 -12.79
N ALA A 82 -12.85 10.86 -13.36
CA ALA A 82 -12.88 12.26 -12.91
C ALA A 82 -13.33 12.40 -11.45
N LEU A 83 -14.20 11.48 -10.99
CA LEU A 83 -14.64 11.39 -9.59
C LEU A 83 -13.83 10.38 -8.74
N ASN A 84 -12.65 9.97 -9.21
CA ASN A 84 -11.71 9.07 -8.53
C ASN A 84 -12.18 7.64 -8.25
N TYR A 85 -13.23 7.16 -8.91
CA TYR A 85 -13.62 5.76 -8.80
C TYR A 85 -12.56 4.82 -9.39
N GLY A 86 -12.29 3.73 -8.68
CA GLY A 86 -11.32 2.71 -9.12
C GLY A 86 -9.86 3.17 -9.14
N VAL A 87 -9.54 4.42 -8.77
CA VAL A 87 -8.16 4.92 -8.66
C VAL A 87 -7.43 4.25 -7.50
N TYR A 88 -8.08 4.16 -6.35
CA TYR A 88 -7.62 3.46 -5.16
C TYR A 88 -8.58 2.32 -4.80
N THR A 89 -8.36 1.67 -3.66
CA THR A 89 -9.27 0.64 -3.12
C THR A 89 -10.67 1.20 -2.87
N ALA A 90 -10.73 2.40 -2.29
CA ALA A 90 -11.92 3.22 -2.12
C ALA A 90 -11.51 4.70 -2.26
N ARG A 91 -12.47 5.59 -2.48
CA ARG A 91 -12.20 7.02 -2.52
C ARG A 91 -11.93 7.49 -1.10
N THR A 92 -10.68 7.87 -0.84
CA THR A 92 -10.24 8.44 0.43
C THR A 92 -9.52 9.75 0.17
N GLY A 93 -9.36 10.57 1.21
CA GLY A 93 -8.33 11.60 1.21
C GLY A 93 -6.92 11.01 1.21
N ASN A 94 -5.92 11.88 1.20
CA ASN A 94 -4.52 11.46 1.25
C ASN A 94 -4.19 10.76 2.58
N ILE A 95 -3.53 9.61 2.47
CA ILE A 95 -3.06 8.81 3.60
C ILE A 95 -1.54 8.75 3.55
N TYR A 96 -0.90 9.23 4.60
CA TYR A 96 0.56 9.41 4.65
C TYR A 96 1.26 8.41 5.57
N THR A 97 0.51 7.74 6.45
CA THR A 97 1.09 6.77 7.39
C THR A 97 0.19 5.54 7.54
N ALA A 98 0.80 4.40 7.86
CA ALA A 98 0.08 3.18 8.19
C ALA A 98 -0.87 3.37 9.40
N ARG A 99 -0.48 4.22 10.37
CA ARG A 99 -1.33 4.53 11.54
C ARG A 99 -2.57 5.32 11.15
N GLN A 100 -2.43 6.29 10.25
CA GLN A 100 -3.57 7.04 9.70
C GLN A 100 -4.52 6.10 8.95
N LEU A 101 -3.99 5.19 8.13
CA LEU A 101 -4.80 4.17 7.44
C LEU A 101 -5.59 3.33 8.44
N ARG A 102 -4.93 2.79 9.47
CA ARG A 102 -5.57 1.99 10.51
C ARG A 102 -6.70 2.77 11.17
N GLN A 103 -6.44 4.00 11.60
CA GLN A 103 -7.45 4.84 12.25
C GLN A 103 -8.64 5.12 11.33
N LEU A 104 -8.40 5.38 10.04
CA LEU A 104 -9.47 5.59 9.07
C LEU A 104 -10.37 4.34 8.97
N ILE A 105 -9.77 3.16 8.90
CA ILE A 105 -10.51 1.89 8.87
C ILE A 105 -11.33 1.72 10.15
N GLU A 106 -10.71 1.85 11.33
CA GLU A 106 -11.43 1.69 12.61
C GLU A 106 -12.62 2.65 12.71
N ARG A 107 -12.43 3.93 12.35
CA ARG A 107 -13.50 4.94 12.37
C ARG A 107 -14.62 4.64 11.38
N ALA A 108 -14.30 4.12 10.19
CA ALA A 108 -15.31 3.70 9.21
C ALA A 108 -16.20 2.57 9.75
N TYR A 109 -15.70 1.77 10.70
CA TYR A 109 -16.44 0.72 11.40
C TYR A 109 -16.97 1.17 12.78
N GLY A 110 -16.98 2.48 13.08
CA GLY A 110 -17.50 3.03 14.34
C GLY A 110 -16.63 2.77 15.58
N ARG A 111 -15.35 2.44 15.38
CA ARG A 111 -14.38 2.21 16.46
C ARG A 111 -13.48 3.44 16.64
N VAL A 112 -13.01 3.66 17.88
CA VAL A 112 -12.15 4.81 18.26
C VAL A 112 -10.68 4.41 18.27
#